data_AF-A0A8S3SM44-F1
#
_entry.id   AF-A0A8S3SM44-F1
#
_cell.length_a   1.000
_cell.length_b   1.000
_cell.length_c   1.000
_cell.angle_alpha   90.00
_cell.angle_beta   90.00
_cell.angle_gamma   90.00
#
_symmetry.space_group_name_H-M   'P 1'
#
loop_
_entity.id
_entity.type
_entity.pdbx_description
1 polymer ?
#
loop_
_entity_poly.entity_id
_entity_poly.type
_entity_poly.pdbx_seq_one_letter_code
_entity_poly.pdbx_strand_id
1 'polypeptide(L)'
;MSLSMLIHKLSQVSKSKTLFYKFPRRSSSFIVLLKKNTVLLLFAAIPNALDDNIKRWLVVGICLHSVISPALRKYTDTQIHPGHLQKDPQTGIFLNYEAVNNNKANYGRNTAQYDYTIKDAVDLSKLFLQSHMAHYTGFDETCDSSALLGLILKIAKFDPIIKSDADDVRTIIRNPWAHCNFTAWDAAKFSDSFQLMKKLVKDLKLSLNEEKLIFDELEKWEINGQRFLSGTIHGLKLVNELRRETHALANYATLVATETDDDLKRLKKELIKFEIIFNQMAELERDMEKGFSEVDKKLLTQDKTLKNTVHKSVKELEEDVNKCACRDFHNADIERLKDQDEMFVETPVVNRISQILESKQSVLLVGEPGIGKSMLMHHLVLQLHNKNAYSIIPCSEIKDIQYHFRKDMRQMFVLDDICGRFTVSLSDIEYFQKRGFFKTNVGKGEE
;
A
#
# COMPACT_ATOMS: atom_id res chain seq x y z
N MET A 1 -5.63 -21.71 24.51
CA MET A 1 -4.39 -20.97 24.85
C MET A 1 -4.78 -19.54 25.17
N SER A 2 -4.45 -18.99 26.34
CA SER A 2 -4.86 -17.61 26.69
C SER A 2 -4.17 -16.59 25.76
N LEU A 3 -4.87 -15.49 25.46
CA LEU A 3 -4.33 -14.38 24.65
C LEU A 3 -3.00 -13.86 25.23
N SER A 4 -2.83 -13.89 26.56
CA SER A 4 -1.58 -13.51 27.21
C SER A 4 -0.41 -14.46 26.92
N MET A 5 -0.66 -15.78 26.83
CA MET A 5 0.36 -16.77 26.47
C MET A 5 0.81 -16.63 25.01
N LEU A 6 -0.10 -16.29 24.09
CA LEU A 6 0.21 -16.07 22.68
C LEU A 6 1.08 -14.80 22.49
N ILE A 7 0.74 -13.71 23.21
CA ILE A 7 1.52 -12.46 23.22
C ILE A 7 2.95 -12.71 23.72
N HIS A 8 3.10 -13.48 24.81
CA HIS A 8 4.41 -13.74 25.40
C HIS A 8 5.30 -14.60 24.48
N LYS A 9 4.74 -15.62 23.82
CA LYS A 9 5.47 -16.45 22.85
C LYS A 9 5.86 -15.68 21.58
N LEU A 10 5.01 -14.79 21.06
CA LEU A 10 5.31 -14.01 19.85
C LEU A 10 6.34 -12.90 20.08
N SER A 11 6.36 -12.32 21.29
CA SER A 11 7.39 -11.37 21.73
C SER A 11 8.80 -11.98 21.74
N GLN A 12 8.92 -13.25 22.14
CA GLN A 12 10.20 -13.96 22.24
C GLN A 12 10.82 -14.32 20.86
N VAL A 13 10.03 -14.32 19.77
CA VAL A 13 10.47 -14.82 18.45
C VAL A 13 10.87 -13.70 17.48
N SER A 14 10.45 -12.44 17.71
CA SER A 14 10.71 -11.33 16.77
C SER A 14 11.87 -10.44 17.21
N LYS A 15 13.04 -10.57 16.56
CA LYS A 15 14.14 -9.58 16.62
C LYS A 15 13.83 -8.27 15.86
N SER A 16 12.63 -8.12 15.28
CA SER A 16 12.17 -6.92 14.59
C SER A 16 11.20 -6.16 15.49
N LYS A 17 11.34 -4.83 15.56
CA LYS A 17 10.44 -3.92 16.29
C LYS A 17 8.98 -4.16 15.89
N THR A 18 8.25 -4.92 16.69
CA THR A 18 6.82 -5.16 16.53
C THR A 18 6.07 -4.03 17.23
N LEU A 19 5.33 -3.20 16.48
CA LEU A 19 4.46 -2.19 17.06
C LEU A 19 3.11 -2.83 17.41
N PHE A 20 2.72 -2.78 18.69
CA PHE A 20 1.39 -3.20 19.13
C PHE A 20 0.47 -1.99 19.18
N TYR A 21 -0.59 -1.97 18.37
CA TYR A 21 -1.61 -0.92 18.42
C TYR A 21 -2.91 -1.47 19.02
N LYS A 22 -3.40 -0.81 20.07
CA LYS A 22 -4.67 -1.15 20.73
C LYS A 22 -5.74 -0.15 20.29
N PHE A 23 -6.75 -0.62 19.57
CA PHE A 23 -7.86 0.23 19.15
C PHE A 23 -8.78 0.62 20.34
N PRO A 24 -9.23 1.87 20.43
CA PRO A 24 -10.15 2.30 21.47
C PRO A 24 -11.60 2.21 20.96
N ARG A 25 -12.24 1.04 21.08
CA ARG A 25 -13.68 0.89 21.47
C ARG A 25 -14.17 -0.56 21.38
N ARG A 26 -15.22 -0.80 22.16
CA ARG A 26 -15.87 -2.06 22.57
C ARG A 26 -15.99 -3.12 21.46
N SER A 27 -15.15 -4.14 21.54
CA SER A 27 -15.44 -5.59 21.40
C SER A 27 -14.15 -6.29 20.99
N SER A 28 -13.57 -7.07 21.91
CA SER A 28 -12.39 -7.94 21.70
C SER A 28 -11.08 -7.22 21.35
N SER A 29 -10.04 -7.46 22.16
CA SER A 29 -8.71 -6.88 21.92
C SER A 29 -8.04 -7.57 20.73
N PHE A 30 -7.85 -6.87 19.61
CA PHE A 30 -7.14 -7.38 18.44
C PHE A 30 -5.65 -7.00 18.46
N ILE A 31 -4.79 -7.92 18.04
CA ILE A 31 -3.34 -7.71 17.90
C ILE A 31 -3.04 -7.57 16.41
N VAL A 32 -2.48 -6.43 16.01
CA VAL A 32 -2.00 -6.20 14.64
C VAL A 32 -0.53 -6.61 14.58
N LEU A 33 -0.22 -7.68 13.83
CA LEU A 33 1.15 -8.05 13.49
C LEU A 33 1.56 -7.34 12.21
N LEU A 34 2.38 -6.29 12.34
CA LEU A 34 2.99 -5.61 11.20
C LEU A 34 4.29 -6.33 10.81
N LYS A 35 4.22 -7.19 9.78
CA LYS A 35 5.35 -7.46 8.91
C LYS A 35 4.98 -6.97 7.51
N LYS A 36 5.94 -6.35 6.82
CA LYS A 36 5.79 -5.79 5.47
C LYS A 36 4.81 -6.61 4.63
N ASN A 37 3.70 -5.96 4.22
CA ASN A 37 2.68 -6.42 3.28
C ASN A 37 1.60 -7.41 3.74
N THR A 38 1.01 -7.28 4.92
CA THR A 38 -0.24 -8.05 5.15
C THR A 38 -1.26 -7.41 6.11
N VAL A 39 -2.30 -6.80 5.52
CA VAL A 39 -3.57 -6.46 6.18
C VAL A 39 -4.45 -7.74 6.18
N LEU A 40 -3.99 -8.83 6.80
CA LEU A 40 -4.73 -10.11 6.80
C LEU A 40 -5.67 -10.28 8.01
N LEU A 41 -5.38 -9.61 9.13
CA LEU A 41 -5.89 -10.01 10.44
C LEU A 41 -7.24 -9.40 10.84
N LEU A 42 -7.64 -8.25 10.26
CA LEU A 42 -8.93 -7.60 10.57
C LEU A 42 -10.06 -8.06 9.63
N PHE A 43 -9.74 -8.35 8.37
CA PHE A 43 -10.69 -8.91 7.43
C PHE A 43 -11.15 -10.33 7.78
N ALA A 44 -10.41 -11.07 8.62
CA ALA A 44 -10.84 -12.39 9.08
C ALA A 44 -12.04 -12.33 10.06
N ALA A 45 -12.27 -11.21 10.74
CA ALA A 45 -13.28 -11.13 11.81
C ALA A 45 -14.72 -10.91 11.31
N ILE A 46 -14.91 -10.26 10.16
CA ILE A 46 -16.25 -9.87 9.67
C ILE A 46 -16.92 -10.96 8.82
N PRO A 47 -16.23 -11.65 7.89
CA PRO A 47 -16.78 -12.79 7.16
C PRO A 47 -17.20 -13.93 8.09
N ASN A 48 -16.58 -14.06 9.27
CA ASN A 48 -16.94 -15.09 10.24
C ASN A 48 -18.30 -14.84 10.94
N ALA A 49 -18.93 -13.69 10.75
CA ALA A 49 -20.28 -13.40 11.26
C ALA A 49 -21.38 -14.10 10.45
N LEU A 50 -21.06 -14.61 9.26
CA LEU A 50 -21.99 -15.27 8.37
C LEU A 50 -21.64 -16.76 8.22
N ASP A 51 -22.67 -17.59 8.26
CA ASP A 51 -22.55 -19.00 7.94
C ASP A 51 -22.10 -19.19 6.48
N ASP A 52 -21.19 -20.14 6.27
CA ASP A 52 -20.59 -20.35 4.95
C ASP A 52 -21.61 -20.79 3.90
N ASN A 53 -22.69 -21.47 4.29
CA ASN A 53 -23.72 -21.85 3.34
C ASN A 53 -24.51 -20.62 2.86
N ILE A 54 -24.72 -19.63 3.72
CA ILE A 54 -25.34 -18.35 3.33
C ILE A 54 -24.41 -17.59 2.37
N LYS A 55 -23.09 -17.59 2.62
CA LYS A 55 -22.12 -16.98 1.70
C LYS A 55 -22.12 -17.66 0.33
N ARG A 56 -22.15 -18.99 0.28
CA ARG A 56 -22.25 -19.78 -0.98
C ARG A 56 -23.53 -19.45 -1.72
N TRP A 57 -24.65 -19.43 -1.01
CA TRP A 57 -25.95 -19.02 -1.56
C TRP A 57 -25.89 -17.61 -2.17
N LEU A 58 -25.26 -16.64 -1.52
CA LEU A 58 -25.12 -15.28 -2.05
C LEU A 58 -24.32 -15.28 -3.35
N VAL A 59 -23.13 -15.89 -3.36
CA VAL A 59 -22.24 -15.90 -4.53
C VAL A 59 -22.91 -16.56 -5.73
N VAL A 60 -23.60 -17.69 -5.51
CA VAL A 60 -24.35 -18.35 -6.58
C VAL A 60 -25.51 -17.50 -7.08
N GLY A 61 -26.20 -16.79 -6.18
CA GLY A 61 -27.24 -15.82 -6.55
C GLY A 61 -26.73 -14.70 -7.45
N ILE A 62 -25.56 -14.15 -7.13
CA ILE A 62 -24.88 -13.15 -7.96
C ILE A 62 -24.58 -13.74 -9.34
N CYS A 63 -24.07 -14.97 -9.43
CA CYS A 63 -23.78 -15.60 -10.73
C CYS A 63 -25.05 -15.82 -11.56
N LEU A 64 -26.13 -16.30 -10.95
CA LEU A 64 -27.42 -16.47 -11.62
C LEU A 64 -27.94 -15.14 -12.18
N HIS A 65 -27.85 -14.06 -11.41
CA HIS A 65 -28.38 -12.75 -11.77
C HIS A 65 -27.47 -11.99 -12.74
N SER A 66 -26.20 -11.80 -12.39
CA SER A 66 -25.28 -10.90 -13.11
C SER A 66 -24.55 -11.58 -14.27
N VAL A 67 -24.52 -12.92 -14.33
CA VAL A 67 -23.75 -13.66 -15.37
C VAL A 67 -24.69 -14.50 -16.25
N ILE A 68 -25.48 -15.38 -15.65
CA ILE A 68 -26.32 -16.33 -16.41
C ILE A 68 -27.55 -15.67 -17.02
N SER A 69 -28.30 -14.87 -16.26
CA SER A 69 -29.53 -14.23 -16.77
C SER A 69 -29.28 -13.37 -18.02
N PRO A 70 -28.23 -12.53 -18.09
CA PRO A 70 -27.91 -11.78 -19.31
C PRO A 70 -27.63 -12.67 -20.52
N ALA A 71 -26.88 -13.76 -20.33
CA ALA A 71 -26.58 -14.72 -21.40
C ALA A 71 -27.86 -15.38 -21.93
N LEU A 72 -28.76 -15.79 -21.02
CA LEU A 72 -30.04 -16.40 -21.39
C LEU A 72 -30.97 -15.41 -22.08
N ARG A 73 -31.07 -14.15 -21.63
CA ARG A 73 -31.89 -13.11 -22.28
C ARG A 73 -31.52 -12.94 -23.75
N LYS A 74 -30.23 -12.80 -24.01
CA LYS A 74 -29.69 -12.66 -25.36
C LYS A 74 -30.02 -13.87 -26.23
N TYR A 75 -29.97 -15.07 -25.64
CA TYR A 75 -30.31 -16.30 -26.34
C TYR A 75 -31.81 -16.41 -26.66
N THR A 76 -32.68 -16.06 -25.70
CA THR A 76 -34.14 -16.20 -25.84
C THR A 76 -34.79 -15.16 -26.76
N ASP A 77 -34.19 -13.98 -26.93
CA ASP A 77 -34.70 -12.89 -27.77
C ASP A 77 -34.83 -13.27 -29.27
N THR A 78 -34.14 -14.32 -29.71
CA THR A 78 -34.01 -14.67 -31.14
C THR A 78 -35.04 -15.69 -31.67
N GLN A 79 -35.94 -16.21 -30.84
CA GLN A 79 -36.66 -17.46 -31.13
C GLN A 79 -38.18 -17.35 -30.91
N ILE A 80 -38.91 -16.75 -31.87
CA ILE A 80 -40.33 -16.37 -31.69
C ILE A 80 -41.18 -16.73 -32.93
N HIS A 81 -42.39 -17.27 -32.70
CA HIS A 81 -43.34 -17.79 -33.68
C HIS A 81 -44.60 -16.91 -33.82
N PRO A 82 -45.12 -16.60 -35.03
CA PRO A 82 -46.40 -15.91 -35.18
C PRO A 82 -47.57 -16.91 -35.26
N GLY A 83 -48.62 -16.71 -34.45
CA GLY A 83 -49.91 -17.41 -34.62
C GLY A 83 -50.79 -17.48 -33.37
N HIS A 84 -52.10 -17.55 -33.58
CA HIS A 84 -53.10 -17.77 -32.52
C HIS A 84 -53.27 -19.27 -32.29
N LEU A 85 -53.02 -19.75 -31.06
CA LEU A 85 -52.98 -21.18 -30.75
C LEU A 85 -53.47 -21.43 -29.33
N GLN A 86 -54.50 -22.26 -29.12
CA GLN A 86 -54.89 -22.67 -27.75
C GLN A 86 -53.83 -23.58 -27.10
N LYS A 87 -53.14 -24.37 -27.92
CA LYS A 87 -52.04 -25.23 -27.53
C LYS A 87 -50.90 -25.06 -28.50
N ASP A 88 -49.69 -25.14 -28.00
CA ASP A 88 -48.52 -25.27 -28.86
C ASP A 88 -48.62 -26.62 -29.64
N PRO A 89 -48.61 -26.60 -30.98
CA PRO A 89 -48.81 -27.80 -31.81
C PRO A 89 -47.71 -28.85 -31.65
N GLN A 90 -46.51 -28.44 -31.21
CA GLN A 90 -45.34 -29.30 -31.14
C GLN A 90 -45.19 -29.97 -29.78
N THR A 91 -45.56 -29.27 -28.70
CA THR A 91 -45.43 -29.75 -27.32
C THR A 91 -46.77 -30.14 -26.68
N GLY A 92 -47.89 -29.70 -27.25
CA GLY A 92 -49.23 -29.89 -26.68
C GLY A 92 -49.51 -29.05 -25.41
N ILE A 93 -48.60 -28.14 -25.05
CA ILE A 93 -48.72 -27.28 -23.87
C ILE A 93 -49.84 -26.26 -24.08
N PHE A 94 -50.67 -26.06 -23.06
CA PHE A 94 -51.68 -25.01 -23.06
C PHE A 94 -51.02 -23.63 -22.93
N LEU A 95 -51.38 -22.72 -23.83
CA LEU A 95 -50.85 -21.36 -23.83
C LEU A 95 -51.54 -20.49 -22.77
N ASN A 96 -50.73 -19.74 -22.03
CA ASN A 96 -51.16 -18.95 -20.88
C ASN A 96 -51.65 -17.55 -21.29
N TYR A 97 -52.84 -17.49 -21.89
CA TYR A 97 -53.43 -16.22 -22.31
C TYR A 97 -53.82 -15.29 -21.15
N GLU A 98 -53.86 -15.77 -19.90
CA GLU A 98 -54.14 -14.91 -18.75
C GLU A 98 -52.98 -13.93 -18.46
N ALA A 99 -51.77 -14.26 -18.93
CA ALA A 99 -50.56 -13.48 -18.72
C ALA A 99 -50.31 -12.36 -19.73
N VAL A 100 -51.11 -12.29 -20.81
CA VAL A 100 -51.01 -11.25 -21.85
C VAL A 100 -52.20 -10.30 -21.80
N ASN A 101 -52.05 -9.11 -22.39
CA ASN A 101 -53.12 -8.11 -22.55
C ASN A 101 -53.88 -7.73 -21.28
N ASN A 102 -53.29 -7.90 -20.09
CA ASN A 102 -53.94 -7.72 -18.79
C ASN A 102 -55.24 -8.56 -18.63
N ASN A 103 -55.35 -9.69 -19.33
CA ASN A 103 -56.55 -10.53 -19.36
C ASN A 103 -57.01 -10.94 -17.96
N LYS A 104 -56.08 -11.40 -17.12
CA LYS A 104 -56.39 -11.79 -15.73
C LYS A 104 -56.92 -10.63 -14.89
N ALA A 105 -56.37 -9.42 -15.06
CA ALA A 105 -56.79 -8.25 -14.30
C ALA A 105 -58.16 -7.73 -14.77
N ASN A 106 -58.41 -7.74 -16.08
CA ASN A 106 -59.64 -7.18 -16.67
C ASN A 106 -60.84 -8.14 -16.57
N TYR A 107 -60.60 -9.44 -16.78
CA TYR A 107 -61.68 -10.42 -16.98
C TYR A 107 -61.66 -11.57 -15.97
N GLY A 108 -60.67 -11.62 -15.08
CA GLY A 108 -60.60 -12.60 -13.98
C GLY A 108 -60.56 -14.04 -14.50
N ARG A 109 -61.64 -14.81 -14.30
CA ARG A 109 -61.78 -16.19 -14.79
C ARG A 109 -62.60 -16.29 -16.08
N ASN A 110 -63.12 -15.19 -16.59
CA ASN A 110 -63.98 -15.17 -17.77
C ASN A 110 -63.12 -15.21 -19.05
N THR A 111 -62.59 -16.39 -19.36
CA THR A 111 -61.68 -16.61 -20.50
C THR A 111 -62.32 -16.25 -21.84
N ALA A 112 -63.65 -16.34 -21.98
CA ALA A 112 -64.36 -15.97 -23.20
C ALA A 112 -64.22 -14.48 -23.58
N GLN A 113 -63.85 -13.61 -22.62
CA GLN A 113 -63.65 -12.18 -22.86
C GLN A 113 -62.17 -11.79 -23.01
N TYR A 114 -61.25 -12.75 -22.98
CA TYR A 114 -59.82 -12.46 -23.10
C TYR A 114 -59.48 -11.89 -24.49
N ASP A 115 -58.55 -10.94 -24.52
CA ASP A 115 -57.87 -10.51 -25.74
C ASP A 115 -56.76 -11.51 -26.06
N TYR A 116 -56.95 -12.29 -27.12
CA TYR A 116 -56.02 -13.33 -27.58
C TYR A 116 -54.95 -12.81 -28.56
N THR A 117 -54.95 -11.50 -28.83
CA THR A 117 -54.00 -10.88 -29.76
C THR A 117 -52.59 -10.90 -29.20
N ILE A 118 -51.61 -11.39 -29.97
CA ILE A 118 -50.21 -11.36 -29.58
C ILE A 118 -49.54 -10.19 -30.28
N LYS A 119 -49.12 -9.18 -29.52
CA LYS A 119 -48.65 -7.90 -30.08
C LYS A 119 -47.17 -7.93 -30.41
N ASP A 120 -46.39 -8.65 -29.63
CA ASP A 120 -44.94 -8.68 -29.76
C ASP A 120 -44.33 -9.99 -29.23
N ALA A 121 -43.00 -9.99 -29.27
CA ALA A 121 -42.13 -11.03 -28.77
C ALA A 121 -42.34 -11.35 -27.28
N VAL A 122 -42.56 -10.32 -26.47
CA VAL A 122 -42.71 -10.40 -25.02
C VAL A 122 -44.04 -11.08 -24.69
N ASP A 123 -45.14 -10.64 -25.31
CA ASP A 123 -46.45 -11.26 -25.17
C ASP A 123 -46.42 -12.74 -25.57
N LEU A 124 -45.79 -13.08 -26.70
CA LEU A 124 -45.67 -14.49 -27.10
C LEU A 124 -44.96 -15.31 -26.02
N SER A 125 -43.84 -14.81 -25.50
CA SER A 125 -43.05 -15.55 -24.51
C SER A 125 -43.82 -15.78 -23.20
N LYS A 126 -44.63 -14.81 -22.77
CA LYS A 126 -45.51 -14.97 -21.59
C LYS A 126 -46.49 -16.13 -21.71
N LEU A 127 -46.95 -16.47 -22.92
CA LEU A 127 -47.85 -17.61 -23.14
C LEU A 127 -47.24 -18.95 -22.72
N PHE A 128 -45.92 -19.10 -22.80
CA PHE A 128 -45.28 -20.35 -22.40
C PHE A 128 -45.07 -20.41 -20.88
N LEU A 129 -45.22 -19.32 -20.14
CA LEU A 129 -44.88 -19.26 -18.73
C LEU A 129 -46.09 -19.40 -17.81
N GLN A 130 -45.85 -19.80 -16.57
CA GLN A 130 -46.89 -19.68 -15.55
C GLN A 130 -47.07 -18.21 -15.20
N SER A 131 -48.26 -17.83 -14.77
CA SER A 131 -48.64 -16.41 -14.64
C SER A 131 -47.77 -15.65 -13.63
N HIS A 132 -47.33 -16.33 -12.56
CA HIS A 132 -46.43 -15.74 -11.57
C HIS A 132 -45.01 -15.47 -12.11
N MET A 133 -44.63 -16.08 -13.24
CA MET A 133 -43.33 -15.88 -13.91
C MET A 133 -43.44 -14.88 -15.07
N ALA A 134 -44.66 -14.48 -15.46
CA ALA A 134 -44.94 -13.76 -16.70
C ALA A 134 -45.14 -12.24 -16.49
N HIS A 135 -44.58 -11.69 -15.42
CA HIS A 135 -44.76 -10.29 -15.01
C HIS A 135 -43.75 -9.30 -15.62
N TYR A 136 -42.81 -9.76 -16.45
CA TYR A 136 -41.78 -8.92 -17.06
C TYR A 136 -42.33 -8.03 -18.18
N THR A 137 -41.67 -6.90 -18.42
CA THR A 137 -42.04 -5.91 -19.44
C THR A 137 -41.22 -6.03 -20.71
N GLY A 138 -40.07 -6.69 -20.64
CA GLY A 138 -39.17 -6.90 -21.77
C GLY A 138 -38.18 -8.03 -21.49
N PHE A 139 -37.37 -8.41 -22.48
CA PHE A 139 -36.21 -9.30 -22.28
C PHE A 139 -35.02 -8.53 -21.67
N ASP A 140 -35.31 -7.76 -20.63
CA ASP A 140 -34.41 -6.86 -19.91
C ASP A 140 -34.31 -7.30 -18.43
N GLU A 141 -33.86 -6.43 -17.53
CA GLU A 141 -33.74 -6.71 -16.09
C GLU A 141 -35.03 -7.21 -15.43
N THR A 142 -36.20 -6.96 -16.03
CA THR A 142 -37.49 -7.44 -15.54
C THR A 142 -37.72 -8.93 -15.85
N CYS A 143 -37.05 -9.50 -16.86
CA CYS A 143 -37.12 -10.92 -17.21
C CYS A 143 -36.15 -11.74 -16.37
N ASP A 144 -36.72 -12.34 -15.35
CA ASP A 144 -36.09 -13.11 -14.28
C ASP A 144 -35.55 -14.47 -14.79
N SER A 145 -34.59 -15.05 -14.04
CA SER A 145 -34.00 -16.35 -14.44
C SER A 145 -35.01 -17.50 -14.48
N SER A 146 -36.09 -17.43 -13.71
CA SER A 146 -37.19 -18.40 -13.80
C SER A 146 -37.89 -18.35 -15.14
N ALA A 147 -38.27 -17.15 -15.58
CA ALA A 147 -38.91 -16.93 -16.86
C ALA A 147 -38.00 -17.46 -17.98
N LEU A 148 -36.74 -17.06 -17.99
CA LEU A 148 -35.78 -17.46 -19.03
C LEU A 148 -35.59 -18.97 -19.11
N LEU A 149 -35.35 -19.64 -17.98
CA LEU A 149 -35.22 -21.10 -17.93
C LEU A 149 -36.55 -21.78 -18.30
N GLY A 150 -37.68 -21.23 -17.85
CA GLY A 150 -39.01 -21.73 -18.19
C GLY A 150 -39.33 -21.65 -19.69
N LEU A 151 -38.88 -20.60 -20.37
CA LEU A 151 -39.00 -20.46 -21.83
C LEU A 151 -38.20 -21.55 -22.54
N ILE A 152 -36.94 -21.74 -22.15
CA ILE A 152 -36.06 -22.76 -22.75
C ILE A 152 -36.69 -24.15 -22.65
N LEU A 153 -37.24 -24.48 -21.49
CA LEU A 153 -37.83 -25.80 -21.25
C LEU A 153 -39.09 -26.05 -22.08
N LYS A 154 -39.92 -25.02 -22.29
CA LYS A 154 -41.26 -25.19 -22.86
C LYS A 154 -41.36 -24.91 -24.34
N ILE A 155 -40.48 -24.08 -24.90
CA ILE A 155 -40.48 -23.81 -26.34
C ILE A 155 -39.86 -25.01 -27.06
N ALA A 156 -40.61 -25.62 -27.98
CA ALA A 156 -40.21 -26.84 -28.69
C ALA A 156 -38.86 -26.70 -29.42
N LYS A 157 -38.59 -25.52 -29.98
CA LYS A 157 -37.45 -25.23 -30.86
C LYS A 157 -36.08 -25.38 -30.20
N PHE A 158 -35.99 -25.34 -28.87
CA PHE A 158 -34.72 -25.52 -28.18
C PHE A 158 -34.26 -26.99 -28.17
N ASP A 159 -32.96 -27.18 -28.37
CA ASP A 159 -32.29 -28.48 -28.38
C ASP A 159 -32.57 -29.25 -27.07
N PRO A 160 -32.93 -30.55 -27.13
CA PRO A 160 -33.19 -31.36 -25.93
C PRO A 160 -32.05 -31.35 -24.91
N ILE A 161 -30.80 -31.24 -25.35
CA ILE A 161 -29.64 -31.16 -24.46
C ILE A 161 -29.68 -29.86 -23.66
N ILE A 162 -29.92 -28.73 -24.34
CA ILE A 162 -30.05 -27.41 -23.70
C ILE A 162 -31.22 -27.40 -22.72
N LYS A 163 -32.32 -28.07 -23.05
CA LYS A 163 -33.47 -28.22 -22.14
C LYS A 163 -33.09 -29.00 -20.89
N SER A 164 -32.38 -30.11 -21.02
CA SER A 164 -31.89 -30.87 -19.87
C SER A 164 -31.04 -30.00 -18.96
N ASP A 165 -30.11 -29.25 -19.52
CA ASP A 165 -29.18 -28.40 -18.78
C ASP A 165 -29.88 -27.21 -18.12
N ALA A 166 -30.84 -26.61 -18.81
CA ALA A 166 -31.69 -25.57 -18.24
C ALA A 166 -32.55 -26.12 -17.09
N ASP A 167 -33.00 -27.37 -17.16
CA ASP A 167 -33.76 -27.99 -16.08
C ASP A 167 -32.88 -28.25 -14.86
N ASP A 168 -31.64 -28.72 -15.06
CA ASP A 168 -30.66 -28.89 -14.00
C ASP A 168 -30.38 -27.55 -13.29
N VAL A 169 -30.10 -26.49 -14.04
CA VAL A 169 -29.88 -25.15 -13.47
C VAL A 169 -31.14 -24.65 -12.73
N ARG A 170 -32.33 -24.88 -13.27
CA ARG A 170 -33.59 -24.47 -12.65
C ARG A 170 -33.86 -25.21 -11.34
N THR A 171 -33.77 -26.54 -11.37
CA THR A 171 -34.20 -27.42 -10.27
C THR A 171 -33.14 -27.54 -9.18
N ILE A 172 -31.86 -27.61 -9.55
CA ILE A 172 -30.76 -27.82 -8.61
C ILE A 172 -30.25 -26.49 -8.06
N ILE A 173 -30.27 -25.41 -8.85
CA ILE A 173 -29.64 -24.14 -8.46
C ILE A 173 -30.68 -23.06 -8.15
N ARG A 174 -31.43 -22.61 -9.15
CA ARG A 174 -32.31 -21.43 -9.06
C ARG A 174 -33.43 -21.62 -8.05
N ASN A 175 -34.13 -22.75 -8.06
CA ASN A 175 -35.26 -22.99 -7.15
C ASN A 175 -34.80 -23.06 -5.68
N PRO A 176 -33.80 -23.89 -5.29
CA PRO A 176 -33.27 -23.88 -3.93
C PRO A 176 -32.73 -22.51 -3.50
N TRP A 177 -32.22 -21.73 -4.46
CA TRP A 177 -31.73 -20.38 -4.20
C TRP A 177 -32.88 -19.42 -3.86
N ALA A 178 -33.93 -19.39 -4.68
CA ALA A 178 -35.09 -18.53 -4.48
C ALA A 178 -35.84 -18.83 -3.17
N HIS A 179 -35.94 -20.10 -2.78
CA HIS A 179 -36.56 -20.52 -1.52
C HIS A 179 -35.68 -20.29 -0.27
N CYS A 180 -34.50 -19.68 -0.42
CA CYS A 180 -33.57 -19.40 0.67
C CYS A 180 -33.25 -20.65 1.53
N ASN A 181 -33.11 -21.82 0.89
CA ASN A 181 -32.80 -23.07 1.58
C ASN A 181 -31.29 -23.15 1.89
N PHE A 182 -30.84 -22.40 2.90
CA PHE A 182 -29.41 -22.24 3.20
C PHE A 182 -28.69 -23.56 3.47
N THR A 183 -29.33 -24.53 4.12
CA THR A 183 -28.68 -25.81 4.45
C THR A 183 -28.34 -26.65 3.22
N ALA A 184 -28.95 -26.38 2.07
CA ALA A 184 -28.60 -27.05 0.83
C ALA A 184 -27.24 -26.58 0.27
N TRP A 185 -26.75 -25.40 0.64
CA TRP A 185 -25.58 -24.77 0.01
C TRP A 185 -24.26 -25.19 0.64
N ASP A 186 -23.99 -26.48 0.67
CA ASP A 186 -22.68 -26.99 1.08
C ASP A 186 -21.60 -26.75 0.00
N ALA A 187 -20.36 -27.16 0.31
CA ALA A 187 -19.23 -26.96 -0.61
C ALA A 187 -19.37 -27.74 -1.93
N ALA A 188 -19.99 -28.93 -1.91
CA ALA A 188 -20.20 -29.75 -3.10
C ALA A 188 -21.22 -29.06 -4.02
N LYS A 189 -22.40 -28.71 -3.48
CA LYS A 189 -23.43 -27.99 -4.23
C LYS A 189 -22.91 -26.68 -4.81
N PHE A 190 -22.07 -25.95 -4.07
CA PHE A 190 -21.45 -24.73 -4.57
C PHE A 190 -20.62 -25.00 -5.83
N SER A 191 -19.72 -25.98 -5.80
CA SER A 191 -18.89 -26.33 -6.97
C SER A 191 -19.75 -26.88 -8.13
N ASP A 192 -20.67 -27.80 -7.83
CA ASP A 192 -21.58 -28.38 -8.81
C ASP A 192 -22.41 -27.31 -9.52
N SER A 193 -22.82 -26.26 -8.80
CA SER A 193 -23.57 -25.14 -9.38
C SER A 193 -22.77 -24.45 -10.48
N PHE A 194 -21.47 -24.21 -10.29
CA PHE A 194 -20.61 -23.62 -11.34
C PHE A 194 -20.45 -24.57 -12.52
N GLN A 195 -20.31 -25.88 -12.28
CA GLN A 195 -20.20 -26.86 -13.36
C GLN A 195 -21.47 -26.92 -14.21
N LEU A 196 -22.64 -26.97 -13.58
CA LEU A 196 -23.93 -26.97 -14.27
C LEU A 196 -24.16 -25.66 -15.05
N MET A 197 -23.80 -24.51 -14.48
CA MET A 197 -23.87 -23.22 -15.18
C MET A 197 -22.94 -23.16 -16.40
N LYS A 198 -21.67 -23.62 -16.26
CA LYS A 198 -20.71 -23.68 -17.38
C LYS A 198 -21.18 -24.65 -18.47
N LYS A 199 -21.76 -25.79 -18.07
CA LYS A 199 -22.30 -26.80 -18.99
C LYS A 199 -23.46 -26.22 -19.82
N LEU A 200 -24.43 -25.57 -19.16
CA LEU A 200 -25.52 -24.88 -19.86
C LEU A 200 -24.96 -23.86 -20.88
N VAL A 201 -24.04 -22.99 -20.47
CA VAL A 201 -23.47 -21.95 -21.34
C VAL A 201 -22.77 -22.56 -22.57
N LYS A 202 -22.05 -23.67 -22.39
CA LYS A 202 -21.41 -24.39 -23.50
C LYS A 202 -22.45 -24.90 -24.50
N ASP A 203 -23.54 -25.47 -24.01
CA ASP A 203 -24.57 -26.06 -24.86
C ASP A 203 -25.47 -25.02 -25.53
N LEU A 204 -25.49 -23.76 -25.05
CA LEU A 204 -26.13 -22.64 -25.74
C LEU A 204 -25.51 -22.34 -27.12
N LYS A 205 -24.32 -22.87 -27.43
CA LYS A 205 -23.61 -22.69 -28.72
C LYS A 205 -23.44 -21.20 -29.08
N LEU A 206 -23.07 -20.39 -28.08
CA LEU A 206 -22.72 -18.97 -28.27
C LEU A 206 -21.46 -18.82 -29.13
N SER A 207 -21.14 -17.60 -29.57
CA SER A 207 -19.83 -17.40 -30.22
C SER A 207 -18.70 -17.68 -29.23
N LEU A 208 -17.54 -18.15 -29.74
CA LEU A 208 -16.38 -18.48 -28.91
C LEU A 208 -15.96 -17.33 -27.98
N ASN A 209 -16.10 -16.09 -28.43
CA ASN A 209 -15.78 -14.90 -27.63
C ASN A 209 -16.78 -14.70 -26.49
N GLU A 210 -18.08 -14.89 -26.74
CA GLU A 210 -19.13 -14.73 -25.72
C GLU A 210 -19.07 -15.85 -24.68
N GLU A 211 -18.92 -17.10 -25.13
CA GLU A 211 -18.75 -18.25 -24.24
C GLU A 211 -17.55 -18.02 -23.30
N LYS A 212 -16.42 -17.61 -23.86
CA LYS A 212 -15.21 -17.32 -23.08
C LYS A 212 -15.44 -16.21 -22.05
N LEU A 213 -16.07 -15.10 -22.43
CA LEU A 213 -16.36 -14.00 -21.50
C LEU A 213 -17.22 -14.47 -20.31
N ILE A 214 -18.22 -15.31 -20.59
CA ILE A 214 -19.10 -15.86 -19.54
C ILE A 214 -18.33 -16.85 -18.66
N PHE A 215 -17.48 -17.69 -19.25
CA PHE A 215 -16.64 -18.64 -18.51
C PHE A 215 -15.64 -17.93 -17.59
N ASP A 216 -14.98 -16.89 -18.09
CA ASP A 216 -14.03 -16.08 -17.34
C ASP A 216 -14.74 -15.40 -16.14
N GLU A 217 -15.96 -14.88 -16.32
CA GLU A 217 -16.74 -14.31 -15.21
C GLU A 217 -17.19 -15.39 -14.20
N LEU A 218 -17.66 -16.56 -14.65
CA LEU A 218 -18.02 -17.67 -13.76
C LEU A 218 -16.80 -18.14 -12.94
N GLU A 219 -15.63 -18.30 -13.57
CA GLU A 219 -14.40 -18.70 -12.88
C GLU A 219 -13.94 -17.63 -11.90
N LYS A 220 -13.99 -16.35 -12.30
CA LYS A 220 -13.71 -15.21 -11.41
C LYS A 220 -14.59 -15.25 -10.17
N TRP A 221 -15.90 -15.46 -10.32
CA TRP A 221 -16.83 -15.55 -9.19
C TRP A 221 -16.62 -16.79 -8.32
N GLU A 222 -16.26 -17.92 -8.92
CA GLU A 222 -15.92 -19.14 -8.20
C GLU A 222 -14.70 -18.91 -7.29
N ILE A 223 -13.62 -18.33 -7.83
CA ILE A 223 -12.39 -17.99 -7.10
C ILE A 223 -12.65 -16.93 -6.02
N ASN A 224 -13.36 -15.85 -6.38
CA ASN A 224 -13.68 -14.77 -5.46
C ASN A 224 -14.61 -15.23 -4.33
N GLY A 225 -15.55 -16.14 -4.63
CA GLY A 225 -16.41 -16.79 -3.66
C GLY A 225 -15.62 -17.62 -2.65
N GLN A 226 -14.66 -18.43 -3.10
CA GLN A 226 -13.77 -19.18 -2.20
C GLN A 226 -12.92 -18.26 -1.31
N ARG A 227 -12.44 -17.14 -1.83
CA ARG A 227 -11.73 -16.10 -1.05
C ARG A 227 -12.64 -15.47 0.00
N PHE A 228 -13.89 -15.17 -0.36
CA PHE A 228 -14.89 -14.66 0.57
C PHE A 228 -15.23 -15.66 1.68
N LEU A 229 -15.38 -16.95 1.34
CA LEU A 229 -15.64 -18.04 2.28
C LEU A 229 -14.50 -18.22 3.30
N SER A 230 -13.26 -18.28 2.81
CA SER A 230 -12.06 -18.46 3.64
C SER A 230 -11.72 -17.26 4.53
N GLY A 231 -12.49 -16.17 4.46
CA GLY A 231 -12.21 -14.92 5.16
C GLY A 231 -10.93 -14.21 4.67
N THR A 232 -10.32 -14.70 3.58
CA THR A 232 -9.15 -14.09 2.95
C THR A 232 -9.59 -13.01 1.96
N ILE A 233 -9.94 -11.84 2.48
CA ILE A 233 -10.29 -10.70 1.64
C ILE A 233 -9.01 -10.15 1.01
N HIS A 234 -8.88 -10.30 -0.32
CA HIS A 234 -7.74 -9.80 -1.10
C HIS A 234 -7.87 -8.29 -1.42
N GLY A 235 -8.42 -7.50 -0.49
CA GLY A 235 -8.51 -6.03 -0.57
C GLY A 235 -9.89 -5.46 -0.94
N LEU A 236 -10.01 -4.13 -0.78
CA LEU A 236 -11.19 -3.28 -1.00
C LEU A 236 -11.98 -3.59 -2.28
N LYS A 237 -11.28 -3.97 -3.35
CA LYS A 237 -11.89 -4.22 -4.67
C LYS A 237 -12.91 -5.35 -4.62
N LEU A 238 -12.59 -6.47 -3.97
CA LEU A 238 -13.50 -7.63 -3.85
C LEU A 238 -14.72 -7.29 -3.00
N VAL A 239 -14.53 -6.58 -1.88
CA VAL A 239 -15.64 -6.17 -0.99
C VAL A 239 -16.59 -5.23 -1.71
N ASN A 240 -16.05 -4.25 -2.44
CA ASN A 240 -16.87 -3.33 -3.22
C ASN A 240 -17.63 -4.01 -4.35
N GLU A 241 -17.01 -4.99 -5.02
CA GLU A 241 -17.66 -5.80 -6.05
C GLU A 241 -18.80 -6.63 -5.45
N LEU A 242 -18.55 -7.39 -4.38
CA LEU A 242 -19.59 -8.14 -3.65
C LEU A 242 -20.73 -7.24 -3.18
N ARG A 243 -20.42 -6.07 -2.60
CA ARG A 243 -21.42 -5.10 -2.15
C ARG A 243 -22.29 -4.60 -3.29
N ARG A 244 -21.67 -4.21 -4.42
CA ARG A 244 -22.39 -3.69 -5.58
C ARG A 244 -23.31 -4.75 -6.17
N GLU A 245 -22.82 -5.97 -6.37
CA GLU A 245 -23.65 -7.06 -6.91
C GLU A 245 -24.75 -7.48 -5.94
N THR A 246 -24.48 -7.48 -4.63
CA THR A 246 -25.51 -7.78 -3.62
C THR A 246 -26.61 -6.72 -3.64
N HIS A 247 -26.25 -5.44 -3.75
CA HIS A 247 -27.21 -4.35 -3.86
C HIS A 247 -28.01 -4.44 -5.18
N ALA A 248 -27.37 -4.77 -6.29
CA ALA A 248 -28.07 -5.02 -7.56
C ALA A 248 -29.07 -6.18 -7.42
N LEU A 249 -28.67 -7.28 -6.79
CA LEU A 249 -29.51 -8.43 -6.50
C LEU A 249 -30.67 -8.11 -5.55
N ALA A 250 -30.46 -7.24 -4.56
CA ALA A 250 -31.50 -6.79 -3.62
C ALA A 250 -32.54 -5.90 -4.30
N ASN A 251 -32.10 -5.00 -5.19
CA ASN A 251 -32.99 -4.19 -6.03
C ASN A 251 -33.79 -5.06 -6.98
N TYR A 252 -33.14 -6.03 -7.62
CA TYR A 252 -33.82 -7.03 -8.45
C TYR A 252 -34.86 -7.81 -7.64
N ALA A 253 -34.52 -8.33 -6.46
CA ALA A 253 -35.46 -9.04 -5.62
C ALA A 253 -36.67 -8.16 -5.25
N THR A 254 -36.46 -6.85 -5.05
CA THR A 254 -37.55 -5.90 -4.80
C THR A 254 -38.44 -5.70 -6.03
N LEU A 255 -37.88 -5.71 -7.23
CA LEU A 255 -38.64 -5.55 -8.48
C LEU A 255 -39.53 -6.77 -8.77
N VAL A 256 -39.04 -7.97 -8.48
CA VAL A 256 -39.76 -9.24 -8.76
C VAL A 256 -40.68 -9.64 -7.59
N ALA A 257 -40.46 -9.12 -6.38
CA ALA A 257 -41.28 -9.40 -5.20
C ALA A 257 -42.73 -8.92 -5.38
N THR A 258 -43.67 -9.87 -5.34
CA THR A 258 -45.10 -9.55 -5.19
C THR A 258 -45.48 -9.53 -3.70
N GLU A 259 -46.55 -8.81 -3.34
CA GLU A 259 -46.99 -8.69 -1.94
C GLU A 259 -47.33 -10.04 -1.27
N THR A 260 -47.61 -11.06 -2.08
CA THR A 260 -47.97 -12.43 -1.64
C THR A 260 -46.79 -13.39 -1.56
N ASP A 261 -45.60 -13.00 -2.01
CA ASP A 261 -44.46 -13.91 -2.10
C ASP A 261 -43.56 -13.82 -0.86
N ASP A 262 -43.82 -14.71 0.11
CA ASP A 262 -43.07 -14.76 1.37
C ASP A 262 -41.60 -15.17 1.19
N ASP A 263 -41.28 -15.95 0.15
CA ASP A 263 -39.90 -16.33 -0.17
C ASP A 263 -39.11 -15.13 -0.69
N LEU A 264 -39.71 -14.28 -1.55
CA LEU A 264 -39.08 -13.05 -2.02
C LEU A 264 -38.94 -12.01 -0.89
N LYS A 265 -39.89 -11.92 0.04
CA LYS A 265 -39.73 -11.10 1.26
C LYS A 265 -38.57 -11.59 2.12
N ARG A 266 -38.43 -12.91 2.28
CA ARG A 266 -37.31 -13.53 3.00
C ARG A 266 -35.99 -13.26 2.30
N LEU A 267 -35.91 -13.46 0.99
CA LEU A 267 -34.76 -13.13 0.14
C LEU A 267 -34.30 -11.70 0.37
N LYS A 268 -35.23 -10.72 0.27
CA LYS A 268 -34.94 -9.30 0.48
C LYS A 268 -34.37 -9.04 1.88
N LYS A 269 -35.00 -9.60 2.92
CA LYS A 269 -34.55 -9.43 4.31
C LYS A 269 -33.11 -9.93 4.50
N GLU A 270 -32.76 -11.05 3.88
CA GLU A 270 -31.43 -11.65 4.00
C GLU A 270 -30.39 -10.84 3.22
N LEU A 271 -30.72 -10.34 2.03
CA LEU A 271 -29.83 -9.45 1.26
C LEU A 271 -29.54 -8.13 1.99
N ILE A 272 -30.52 -7.55 2.69
CA ILE A 272 -30.32 -6.34 3.51
C ILE A 272 -29.29 -6.58 4.63
N LYS A 273 -29.24 -7.79 5.22
CA LYS A 273 -28.22 -8.11 6.24
C LYS A 273 -26.81 -8.02 5.65
N PHE A 274 -26.63 -8.49 4.42
CA PHE A 274 -25.35 -8.38 3.72
C PHE A 274 -24.97 -6.93 3.45
N GLU A 275 -25.91 -6.08 3.03
CA GLU A 275 -25.64 -4.65 2.84
C GLU A 275 -25.15 -3.98 4.13
N ILE A 276 -25.77 -4.28 5.27
CA ILE A 276 -25.33 -3.78 6.58
C ILE A 276 -23.89 -4.24 6.87
N ILE A 277 -23.60 -5.52 6.66
CA ILE A 277 -22.26 -6.08 6.89
C ILE A 277 -21.24 -5.41 5.96
N PHE A 278 -21.53 -5.28 4.67
CA PHE A 278 -20.62 -4.64 3.73
C PHE A 278 -20.39 -3.14 4.03
N ASN A 279 -21.40 -2.44 4.53
CA ASN A 279 -21.26 -1.05 4.97
C ASN A 279 -20.38 -0.93 6.22
N GLN A 280 -20.54 -1.83 7.20
CA GLN A 280 -19.66 -1.90 8.37
C GLN A 280 -18.20 -2.21 7.96
N MET A 281 -18.00 -3.09 6.98
CA MET A 281 -16.67 -3.38 6.43
C MET A 281 -16.04 -2.13 5.82
N ALA A 282 -16.79 -1.38 5.01
CA ALA A 282 -16.31 -0.15 4.38
C ALA A 282 -16.02 0.97 5.40
N GLU A 283 -16.76 1.05 6.50
CA GLU A 283 -16.47 1.96 7.60
C GLU A 283 -15.18 1.61 8.32
N LEU A 284 -15.02 0.35 8.70
CA LEU A 284 -13.82 -0.12 9.40
C LEU A 284 -12.56 0.13 8.55
N GLU A 285 -12.64 -0.09 7.24
CA GLU A 285 -11.55 0.15 6.32
C GLU A 285 -11.17 1.64 6.25
N ARG A 286 -12.15 2.55 6.16
CA ARG A 286 -11.90 4.00 6.21
C ARG A 286 -11.21 4.42 7.51
N ASP A 287 -11.60 3.84 8.63
CA ASP A 287 -10.99 4.13 9.92
C ASP A 287 -9.57 3.57 10.03
N MET A 288 -9.30 2.41 9.41
CA MET A 288 -7.95 1.87 9.29
C MET A 288 -7.05 2.75 8.42
N GLU A 289 -7.52 3.20 7.25
CA GLU A 289 -6.76 4.11 6.38
C GLU A 289 -6.38 5.40 7.10
N LYS A 290 -7.31 5.99 7.87
CA LYS A 290 -7.02 7.13 8.74
C LYS A 290 -5.95 6.80 9.79
N GLY A 291 -6.08 5.64 10.45
CA GLY A 291 -5.11 5.18 11.44
C GLY A 291 -3.69 5.03 10.86
N PHE A 292 -3.57 4.45 9.66
CA PHE A 292 -2.28 4.35 8.96
C PHE A 292 -1.71 5.73 8.62
N SER A 293 -2.53 6.64 8.09
CA SER A 293 -2.10 8.01 7.80
C SER A 293 -1.58 8.73 9.06
N GLU A 294 -2.21 8.51 10.21
CA GLU A 294 -1.77 9.09 11.49
C GLU A 294 -0.45 8.48 11.97
N VAL A 295 -0.29 7.16 11.84
CA VAL A 295 0.95 6.45 12.18
C VAL A 295 2.10 6.92 11.30
N ASP A 296 1.90 7.08 10.00
CA ASP A 296 2.90 7.59 9.06
C ASP A 296 3.33 9.02 9.41
N LYS A 297 2.37 9.88 9.78
CA LYS A 297 2.68 11.25 10.25
C LYS A 297 3.50 11.24 11.54
N LYS A 298 3.18 10.36 12.50
CA LYS A 298 3.94 10.22 13.75
C LYS A 298 5.36 9.72 13.48
N LEU A 299 5.52 8.71 12.62
CA LEU A 299 6.83 8.19 12.19
C LEU A 299 7.67 9.28 11.53
N LEU A 300 7.09 10.05 10.60
CA LEU A 300 7.78 11.15 9.93
C LEU A 300 8.22 12.23 10.91
N THR A 301 7.40 12.54 11.91
CA THR A 301 7.73 13.53 12.95
C THR A 301 8.85 13.03 13.84
N GLN A 302 8.81 11.77 14.27
CA GLN A 302 9.87 11.16 15.08
C GLN A 302 11.20 11.09 14.33
N ASP A 303 11.19 10.75 13.03
CA ASP A 303 12.40 10.72 12.21
C ASP A 303 13.05 12.10 12.08
N LYS A 304 12.23 13.16 11.89
CA LYS A 304 12.71 14.55 11.88
C LYS A 304 13.33 14.96 13.22
N THR A 305 12.66 14.65 14.33
CA THR A 305 13.18 14.96 15.67
C THR A 305 14.49 14.23 15.94
N LEU A 306 14.57 12.94 15.61
CA LEU A 306 15.77 12.14 15.79
C LEU A 306 16.94 12.69 14.97
N LYS A 307 16.72 13.03 13.70
CA LYS A 307 17.73 13.66 12.83
C LYS A 307 18.25 14.96 13.41
N ASN A 308 17.36 15.82 13.90
CA ASN A 308 17.76 17.09 14.51
C ASN A 308 18.57 16.90 15.79
N THR A 309 18.18 15.95 16.65
CA THR A 309 18.92 15.63 17.88
C THR A 309 20.30 15.07 17.56
N VAL A 310 20.41 14.12 16.64
CA VAL A 310 21.70 13.53 16.23
C VAL A 310 22.59 14.61 15.62
N HIS A 311 22.06 15.45 14.73
CA HIS A 311 22.83 16.54 14.11
C HIS A 311 23.37 17.54 15.13
N LYS A 312 22.57 17.87 16.16
CA LYS A 312 22.99 18.74 17.25
C LYS A 312 24.12 18.11 18.07
N SER A 313 23.97 16.85 18.49
CA SER A 313 24.98 16.16 19.29
C SER A 313 26.30 15.93 18.54
N VAL A 314 26.26 15.68 17.23
CA VAL A 314 27.47 15.56 16.40
C VAL A 314 28.24 16.88 16.37
N LYS A 315 27.56 18.02 16.18
CA LYS A 315 28.20 19.34 16.21
C LYS A 315 28.86 19.65 17.55
N GLU A 316 28.18 19.36 18.65
CA GLU A 316 28.72 19.57 20.01
C GLU A 316 30.00 18.75 20.22
N LEU A 317 30.01 17.49 19.79
CA LEU A 317 31.20 16.63 19.87
C LEU A 317 32.35 17.12 18.98
N GLU A 318 32.07 17.58 17.76
CA GLU A 318 33.09 18.15 16.86
C GLU A 318 33.75 19.39 17.47
N GLU A 319 32.98 20.26 18.12
CA GLU A 319 33.52 21.44 18.81
C GLU A 319 34.39 21.08 20.02
N ASP A 320 34.00 20.06 20.79
CA ASP A 320 34.75 19.63 21.97
C ASP A 320 36.06 18.91 21.60
N VAL A 321 36.04 18.05 20.56
CA VAL A 321 37.25 17.40 20.04
C VAL A 321 38.26 18.44 19.56
N ASN A 322 37.81 19.46 18.83
CA ASN A 322 38.68 20.53 18.34
C ASN A 322 39.29 21.38 19.47
N LYS A 323 38.56 21.59 20.57
CA LYS A 323 39.09 22.32 21.74
C LYS A 323 40.13 21.50 22.52
N CYS A 324 39.93 20.18 22.66
CA CYS A 324 40.81 19.32 23.44
C CYS A 324 42.15 19.06 22.71
N ALA A 325 42.09 18.74 21.41
CA ALA A 325 43.28 18.44 20.62
C ALA A 325 44.29 19.60 20.57
N CYS A 326 43.82 20.85 20.57
CA CYS A 326 44.69 22.03 20.59
C CYS A 326 45.40 22.29 21.93
N ARG A 327 44.86 21.83 23.06
CA ARG A 327 45.45 22.11 24.39
C ARG A 327 46.52 21.11 24.78
N ASP A 328 46.28 19.83 24.53
CA ASP A 328 47.19 18.77 24.97
C ASP A 328 48.46 18.73 24.09
N PHE A 329 48.34 19.04 22.80
CA PHE A 329 49.48 19.16 21.89
C PHE A 329 50.41 20.34 22.27
N HIS A 330 49.84 21.44 22.77
CA HIS A 330 50.57 22.67 23.08
C HIS A 330 51.47 22.57 24.33
N ASN A 331 51.02 21.83 25.36
CA ASN A 331 51.74 21.79 26.64
C ASN A 331 52.97 20.87 26.61
N ALA A 332 52.87 19.70 25.96
CA ALA A 332 53.98 18.74 25.90
C ALA A 332 55.17 19.28 25.11
N ASP A 333 54.92 19.99 24.00
CA ASP A 333 55.98 20.59 23.19
C ASP A 333 56.64 21.78 23.90
N ILE A 334 55.88 22.60 24.65
CA ILE A 334 56.46 23.72 25.42
C ILE A 334 57.37 23.21 26.54
N GLU A 335 57.01 22.14 27.25
CA GLU A 335 57.89 21.57 28.27
C GLU A 335 59.19 21.03 27.66
N ARG A 336 59.08 20.31 26.53
CA ARG A 336 60.27 19.85 25.79
C ARG A 336 61.16 21.01 25.32
N LEU A 337 60.56 22.12 24.89
CA LEU A 337 61.31 23.31 24.49
C LEU A 337 62.07 23.91 25.68
N LYS A 338 61.44 23.99 26.86
CA LYS A 338 62.07 24.52 28.08
C LYS A 338 63.28 23.69 28.50
N ASP A 339 63.17 22.36 28.46
CA ASP A 339 64.28 21.45 28.79
C ASP A 339 65.48 21.65 27.85
N GLN A 340 65.22 21.91 26.56
CA GLN A 340 66.28 22.16 25.57
C GLN A 340 66.92 23.53 25.76
N ASP A 341 66.15 24.53 26.22
CA ASP A 341 66.61 25.89 26.42
C ASP A 341 67.63 26.03 27.56
N GLU A 342 67.55 25.18 28.59
CA GLU A 342 68.50 25.19 29.72
C GLU A 342 69.96 25.01 29.27
N MET A 343 70.18 24.32 28.16
CA MET A 343 71.52 24.07 27.61
C MET A 343 71.96 25.14 26.59
N PHE A 344 71.13 26.15 26.33
CA PHE A 344 71.42 27.17 25.34
C PHE A 344 72.38 28.24 25.88
N VAL A 345 73.41 28.56 25.09
CA VAL A 345 74.33 29.66 25.40
C VAL A 345 73.93 30.87 24.57
N GLU A 346 73.54 31.96 25.23
CA GLU A 346 73.16 33.19 24.54
C GLU A 346 74.30 33.71 23.67
N THR A 347 73.97 34.03 22.42
CA THR A 347 74.89 34.63 21.45
C THR A 347 74.39 36.01 21.04
N PRO A 348 75.26 36.91 20.55
CA PRO A 348 74.84 38.22 20.04
C PRO A 348 73.79 38.16 18.92
N VAL A 349 73.67 37.02 18.24
CA VAL A 349 72.70 36.76 17.17
C VAL A 349 71.26 36.78 17.70
N VAL A 350 71.03 36.34 18.94
CA VAL A 350 69.71 36.32 19.59
C VAL A 350 69.10 37.72 19.62
N ASN A 351 69.87 38.70 20.10
CA ASN A 351 69.42 40.10 20.20
C ASN A 351 69.10 40.71 18.83
N ARG A 352 69.89 40.37 17.81
CA ARG A 352 69.67 40.85 16.44
C ARG A 352 68.38 40.28 15.85
N ILE A 353 68.09 39.00 16.06
CA ILE A 353 66.87 38.38 15.55
C ILE A 353 65.63 38.87 16.32
N SER A 354 65.74 39.06 17.63
CA SER A 354 64.65 39.64 18.44
C SER A 354 64.22 41.03 17.92
N GLN A 355 65.17 41.90 17.57
CA GLN A 355 64.88 43.20 16.94
C GLN A 355 64.21 43.07 15.56
N ILE A 356 64.55 42.03 14.79
CA ILE A 356 63.90 41.75 13.50
C ILE A 356 62.46 41.27 13.74
N LEU A 357 62.22 40.39 14.71
CA LEU A 357 60.89 39.89 15.08
C LEU A 357 59.97 41.00 15.63
N GLU A 358 60.52 42.03 16.26
CA GLU A 358 59.75 43.21 16.69
C GLU A 358 59.30 44.08 15.50
N SER A 359 60.06 44.10 14.40
CA SER A 359 59.78 44.95 13.23
C SER A 359 59.16 44.20 12.03
N LYS A 360 59.16 42.87 12.04
CA LYS A 360 58.69 42.00 10.95
C LYS A 360 57.73 40.94 11.47
N GLN A 361 56.76 40.55 10.65
CA GLN A 361 55.75 39.53 11.00
C GLN A 361 56.22 38.07 10.80
N SER A 362 57.36 37.86 10.15
CA SER A 362 57.93 36.53 9.90
C SER A 362 59.45 36.61 9.78
N VAL A 363 60.12 35.53 10.21
CA VAL A 363 61.57 35.35 10.12
C VAL A 363 61.85 33.93 9.62
N LEU A 364 62.80 33.82 8.70
CA LEU A 364 63.30 32.55 8.19
C LEU A 364 64.77 32.41 8.57
N LEU A 365 65.11 31.37 9.33
CA LEU A 365 66.49 31.07 9.70
C LEU A 365 67.10 30.10 8.68
N VAL A 366 68.15 30.53 8.00
CA VAL A 366 68.85 29.75 6.96
C VAL A 366 70.32 29.61 7.36
N GLY A 367 70.90 28.44 7.13
CA GLY A 367 72.28 28.13 7.48
C GLY A 367 72.57 26.63 7.37
N GLU A 368 73.85 26.26 7.48
CA GLU A 368 74.29 24.86 7.35
C GLU A 368 73.67 23.93 8.40
N PRO A 369 73.45 22.64 8.09
CA PRO A 369 73.02 21.65 9.08
C PRO A 369 73.95 21.62 10.30
N GLY A 370 73.39 21.50 11.51
CA GLY A 370 74.18 21.43 12.74
C GLY A 370 74.63 22.77 13.35
N ILE A 371 74.43 23.90 12.67
CA ILE A 371 74.85 25.24 13.18
C ILE A 371 73.96 25.79 14.33
N GLY A 372 72.99 25.01 14.80
CA GLY A 372 72.11 25.39 15.93
C GLY A 372 70.87 26.21 15.57
N LYS A 373 70.41 26.19 14.31
CA LYS A 373 69.20 26.92 13.86
C LYS A 373 67.96 26.61 14.70
N SER A 374 67.63 25.32 14.86
CA SER A 374 66.47 24.88 15.63
C SER A 374 66.59 25.27 17.09
N MET A 375 67.80 25.19 17.66
CA MET A 375 68.07 25.61 19.04
C MET A 375 67.88 27.12 19.24
N LEU A 376 68.39 27.94 18.32
CA LEU A 376 68.21 29.39 18.31
C LEU A 376 66.73 29.77 18.15
N MET A 377 66.00 29.08 17.28
CA MET A 377 64.56 29.25 17.12
C MET A 377 63.80 28.92 18.41
N HIS A 378 64.08 27.78 19.04
CA HIS A 378 63.45 27.36 20.30
C HIS A 378 63.64 28.41 21.40
N HIS A 379 64.87 28.89 21.57
CA HIS A 379 65.20 29.93 22.54
C HIS A 379 64.42 31.23 22.30
N LEU A 380 64.38 31.71 21.05
CA LEU A 380 63.65 32.93 20.69
C LEU A 380 62.13 32.80 20.92
N VAL A 381 61.57 31.65 20.56
CA VAL A 381 60.14 31.35 20.70
C VAL A 381 59.74 31.37 22.19
N LEU A 382 60.55 30.77 23.07
CA LEU A 382 60.32 30.80 24.52
C LEU A 382 60.47 32.21 25.10
N GLN A 383 61.48 32.98 24.68
CA GLN A 383 61.62 34.37 25.12
C GLN A 383 60.40 35.21 24.75
N LEU A 384 59.85 35.02 23.54
CA LEU A 384 58.68 35.77 23.08
C LEU A 384 57.36 35.31 23.71
N HIS A 385 57.23 34.02 24.02
CA HIS A 385 56.14 33.50 24.83
C HIS A 385 56.11 34.15 26.21
N ASN A 386 57.27 34.23 26.87
CA ASN A 386 57.42 34.81 28.21
C ASN A 386 57.26 36.34 28.22
N LYS A 387 57.76 37.06 27.20
CA LYS A 387 57.74 38.54 27.17
C LYS A 387 56.45 39.14 26.61
N ASN A 388 55.88 38.55 25.56
CA ASN A 388 54.84 39.20 24.74
C ASN A 388 53.51 38.44 24.68
N ALA A 389 53.34 37.41 25.52
CA ALA A 389 52.13 36.59 25.63
C ALA A 389 51.65 35.97 24.31
N TYR A 390 52.59 35.51 23.47
CA TYR A 390 52.27 34.74 22.27
C TYR A 390 51.98 33.28 22.62
N SER A 391 50.90 32.70 22.07
CA SER A 391 50.68 31.25 22.08
C SER A 391 51.49 30.60 20.95
N ILE A 392 52.45 29.75 21.31
CA ILE A 392 53.35 29.04 20.40
C ILE A 392 52.63 27.85 19.73
N ILE A 393 52.55 27.80 18.41
CA ILE A 393 51.91 26.70 17.70
C ILE A 393 52.96 26.00 16.86
N PRO A 394 53.52 24.87 17.32
CA PRO A 394 54.38 24.06 16.48
C PRO A 394 53.55 23.51 15.32
N CYS A 395 54.07 23.64 14.12
CA CYS A 395 53.46 23.15 12.90
C CYS A 395 54.40 22.14 12.25
N SER A 396 53.87 20.97 11.92
CA SER A 396 54.61 19.97 11.13
C SER A 396 54.48 20.27 9.63
N GLU A 397 53.35 20.85 9.22
CA GLU A 397 53.07 21.27 7.86
C GLU A 397 52.49 22.69 7.81
N ILE A 398 52.62 23.34 6.66
CA ILE A 398 52.08 24.70 6.47
C ILE A 398 50.54 24.72 6.62
N LYS A 399 49.85 23.61 6.36
CA LYS A 399 48.39 23.48 6.52
C LYS A 399 47.93 23.63 7.96
N ASP A 400 48.79 23.28 8.93
CA ASP A 400 48.49 23.37 10.36
C ASP A 400 48.19 24.81 10.77
N ILE A 401 48.82 25.79 10.11
CA ILE A 401 48.53 27.21 10.33
C ILE A 401 47.05 27.51 10.09
N GLN A 402 46.45 26.95 9.04
CA GLN A 402 45.04 27.21 8.73
C GLN A 402 44.10 26.58 9.76
N TYR A 403 44.44 25.38 10.21
CA TYR A 403 43.62 24.63 11.17
C TYR A 403 43.66 25.25 12.57
N HIS A 404 44.83 25.75 12.98
CA HIS A 404 45.05 26.27 14.32
C HIS A 404 44.93 27.80 14.44
N PHE A 405 44.77 28.54 13.33
CA PHE A 405 44.63 29.99 13.36
C PHE A 405 43.35 30.45 14.07
N ARG A 406 43.53 31.36 15.03
CA ARG A 406 42.52 31.90 15.92
C ARG A 406 42.68 33.41 15.97
N LYS A 407 41.70 34.11 15.39
CA LYS A 407 41.72 35.58 15.25
C LYS A 407 41.72 36.32 16.61
N ASP A 408 41.25 35.66 17.66
CA ASP A 408 41.15 36.15 19.04
C ASP A 408 42.47 36.03 19.83
N MET A 409 43.50 35.37 19.27
CA MET A 409 44.75 35.10 19.99
C MET A 409 45.98 35.67 19.28
N ARG A 410 46.96 36.14 20.06
CA ARG A 410 48.31 36.41 19.55
C ARG A 410 49.03 35.08 19.43
N GLN A 411 49.17 34.58 18.21
CA GLN A 411 49.75 33.27 17.92
C GLN A 411 51.08 33.40 17.20
N MET A 412 52.00 32.48 17.48
CA MET A 412 53.28 32.35 16.79
C MET A 412 53.39 30.94 16.23
N PHE A 413 53.36 30.80 14.91
CA PHE A 413 53.50 29.50 14.25
C PHE A 413 54.97 29.19 14.03
N VAL A 414 55.41 28.02 14.48
CA VAL A 414 56.81 27.58 14.42
C VAL A 414 56.90 26.40 13.47
N LEU A 415 57.68 26.56 12.42
CA LEU A 415 57.93 25.53 11.40
C LEU A 415 59.42 25.23 11.40
N ASP A 416 59.82 24.05 11.89
CA ASP A 416 61.20 23.58 11.82
C ASP A 416 61.42 22.74 10.57
N ASP A 417 62.62 22.81 9.98
CA ASP A 417 62.99 22.06 8.77
C ASP A 417 62.02 22.19 7.57
N ILE A 418 61.63 23.44 7.27
CA ILE A 418 60.78 23.81 6.12
C ILE A 418 61.32 23.24 4.78
N CYS A 419 62.63 23.03 4.65
CA CYS A 419 63.26 22.48 3.43
C CYS A 419 63.78 21.03 3.60
N GLY A 420 63.47 20.37 4.74
CA GLY A 420 63.81 18.97 5.04
C GLY A 420 62.82 17.99 4.40
N ARG A 421 62.44 16.89 5.07
CA ARG A 421 61.53 15.83 4.57
C ARG A 421 60.17 16.30 3.99
N PHE A 422 59.86 17.59 4.07
CA PHE A 422 58.68 18.23 3.53
C PHE A 422 59.11 19.22 2.46
N THR A 423 59.04 18.83 1.19
CA THR A 423 59.15 19.79 0.08
C THR A 423 57.98 20.76 0.15
N VAL A 424 58.23 22.01 0.55
CA VAL A 424 57.27 23.09 0.34
C VAL A 424 57.00 23.19 -1.15
N SER A 425 55.74 23.02 -1.55
CA SER A 425 55.38 23.18 -2.95
C SER A 425 55.46 24.68 -3.31
N LEU A 426 56.00 25.00 -4.48
CA LEU A 426 56.00 26.37 -5.01
C LEU A 426 54.58 26.97 -5.03
N SER A 427 53.56 26.13 -5.22
CA SER A 427 52.15 26.51 -5.14
C SER A 427 51.71 27.02 -3.75
N ASP A 428 52.26 26.47 -2.66
CA ASP A 428 51.96 26.94 -1.32
C ASP A 428 52.59 28.32 -1.08
N ILE A 429 53.86 28.51 -1.49
CA ILE A 429 54.55 29.81 -1.38
C ILE A 429 53.80 30.90 -2.16
N GLU A 430 53.38 30.62 -3.39
CA GLU A 430 52.60 31.55 -4.20
C GLU A 430 51.23 31.88 -3.58
N TYR A 431 50.57 30.90 -2.96
CA TYR A 431 49.30 31.10 -2.25
C TYR A 431 49.45 32.09 -1.09
N PHE A 432 50.52 31.98 -0.31
CA PHE A 432 50.75 32.87 0.84
C PHE A 432 51.27 34.26 0.44
N GLN A 433 52.08 34.36 -0.63
CA GLN A 433 52.47 35.66 -1.20
C GLN A 433 51.27 36.46 -1.69
N LYS A 434 50.33 35.81 -2.41
CA LYS A 434 49.09 36.46 -2.89
C LYS A 434 48.20 37.00 -1.77
N ARG A 435 48.31 36.44 -0.56
CA ARG A 435 47.55 36.89 0.63
C ARG A 435 48.34 37.80 1.56
N GLY A 436 49.53 38.24 1.15
CA GLY A 436 50.31 39.27 1.85
C GLY A 436 51.05 38.78 3.09
N PHE A 437 51.19 37.47 3.29
CA PHE A 437 51.90 36.90 4.45
C PHE A 437 53.44 37.06 4.37
N PHE A 438 53.99 37.31 3.19
CA PHE A 438 55.42 37.59 2.97
C PHE A 438 55.61 38.89 2.17
N LYS A 439 56.60 39.71 2.57
CA LYS A 439 57.11 40.83 1.77
C LYS A 439 58.60 40.62 1.51
N THR A 440 58.99 40.40 0.27
CA THR A 440 60.40 40.30 -0.14
C THR A 440 60.99 41.71 -0.32
N ASN A 441 61.89 42.12 0.58
CA ASN A 441 62.85 43.18 0.27
C ASN A 441 64.10 42.50 -0.31
N VAL A 442 64.19 42.43 -1.64
CA VAL A 442 65.43 42.06 -2.30
C VAL A 442 66.35 43.28 -2.23
N GLY A 443 67.14 43.36 -1.17
CA GLY A 443 68.33 44.22 -1.19
C GLY A 443 69.28 43.65 -2.24
N LYS A 444 69.58 44.43 -3.28
CA LYS A 444 70.68 44.12 -4.19
C LYS A 444 71.95 44.06 -3.35
N GLY A 445 72.69 42.96 -3.49
CA GLY A 445 73.88 42.69 -2.71
C GLY A 445 74.96 43.74 -2.88
N GLU A 446 75.63 44.01 -1.77
CA GLU A 446 77.07 44.23 -1.72
C GLU A 446 77.60 43.36 -0.56
N GLU A 447 78.82 42.87 -0.74
CA GLU A 447 79.50 41.70 -0.13
C GLU A 447 79.45 41.55 1.40
#